data_AF-A0A9X2NI71-F1
#
_entry.id   AF-A0A9X2NI71-F1
#
_cell.length_a   1.000
_cell.length_b   1.000
_cell.length_c   1.000
_cell.angle_alpha   90.00
_cell.angle_beta   90.00
_cell.angle_gamma   90.00
#
_symmetry.space_group_name_H-M   'P 1'
#
loop_
_entity.id
_entity.type
_entity.pdbx_description
1 polymer ?
#
loop_
_entity_poly.entity_id
_entity_poly.type
_entity_poly.pdbx_seq_one_letter_code
_entity_poly.pdbx_strand_id
1 'polypeptide(L)'
;MTRRDLDFGFADLVLDRMGSITGELGELLAALESTVEPELTGWTWEAREEYRRAKHDWGRAAERMPGCLDRAREAFGELTRGGDGPATPW
;
A
#
# COMPACT_ATOMS: atom_id res chain seq x y z
N MET A 1 11.73 -25.90 12.06
CA MET A 1 10.78 -24.80 11.88
C MET A 1 10.33 -24.36 13.25
N THR A 2 10.83 -23.21 13.71
CA THR A 2 10.40 -22.64 14.98
C THR A 2 9.11 -21.85 14.78
N ARG A 3 8.34 -21.62 15.85
CA ARG A 3 7.09 -20.84 15.80
C ARG A 3 7.29 -19.42 15.22
N ARG A 4 8.50 -18.86 15.34
CA ARG A 4 8.89 -17.58 14.75
C ARG A 4 8.97 -17.63 13.22
N ASP A 5 9.58 -18.67 12.65
CA ASP A 5 9.71 -18.82 11.20
C ASP A 5 8.33 -18.84 10.49
N LEU A 6 7.32 -19.45 11.13
CA LEU A 6 5.95 -19.51 10.61
C LEU A 6 5.23 -18.15 10.70
N ASP A 7 5.50 -17.36 11.74
CA ASP A 7 4.87 -16.04 11.96
C ASP A 7 5.41 -14.99 10.97
N PHE A 8 6.70 -15.05 10.63
CA PHE A 8 7.32 -14.15 9.65
C PHE A 8 6.99 -14.54 8.21
N GLY A 9 6.90 -15.84 7.89
CA GLY A 9 6.38 -16.27 6.58
C GLY A 9 4.93 -15.84 6.35
N PHE A 10 4.13 -15.77 7.41
CA PHE A 10 2.78 -15.20 7.35
C PHE A 10 2.80 -13.68 7.14
N ALA A 11 3.72 -12.94 7.79
CA ALA A 11 3.87 -11.50 7.60
C ALA A 11 4.21 -11.13 6.14
N ASP A 12 5.15 -11.83 5.51
CA ASP A 12 5.49 -11.61 4.09
C ASP A 12 4.29 -11.90 3.17
N LEU A 13 3.58 -13.01 3.41
CA LEU A 13 2.36 -13.34 2.65
C LEU A 13 1.30 -12.24 2.74
N VAL A 14 1.09 -11.69 3.95
CA VAL A 14 0.13 -10.61 4.17
C VAL A 14 0.57 -9.34 3.45
N LEU A 15 1.86 -8.98 3.51
CA LEU A 15 2.39 -7.80 2.83
C LEU A 15 2.33 -7.93 1.30
N ASP A 16 2.61 -9.10 0.75
CA ASP A 16 2.46 -9.38 -0.68
C ASP A 16 0.99 -9.26 -1.11
N ARG A 17 0.06 -9.79 -0.30
CA ARG A 17 -1.37 -9.65 -0.58
C ARG A 17 -1.81 -8.19 -0.52
N MET A 18 -1.34 -7.42 0.47
CA MET A 18 -1.60 -5.99 0.54
C MET A 18 -1.03 -5.26 -0.68
N GLY A 19 0.15 -5.63 -1.16
CA GLY A 19 0.74 -5.09 -2.39
C GLY A 19 -0.12 -5.34 -3.62
N SER A 20 -0.64 -6.57 -3.78
CA SER A 20 -1.60 -6.90 -4.84
C SER A 20 -2.86 -6.04 -4.76
N ILE A 21 -3.46 -5.90 -3.57
CA ILE A 21 -4.66 -5.10 -3.36
C ILE A 21 -4.40 -3.61 -3.65
N THR A 22 -3.23 -3.09 -3.27
CA THR A 22 -2.82 -1.72 -3.61
C THR A 22 -2.69 -1.53 -5.12
N GLY A 23 -2.16 -2.52 -5.85
CA GLY A 23 -2.14 -2.51 -7.31
C GLY A 23 -3.54 -2.51 -7.92
N GLU A 24 -4.40 -3.43 -7.49
CA GLU A 24 -5.81 -3.52 -7.91
C GLU A 24 -6.57 -2.21 -7.63
N LEU A 25 -6.33 -1.57 -6.49
CA LEU A 25 -6.92 -0.27 -6.16
C LEU A 25 -6.48 0.82 -7.15
N GLY A 26 -5.20 0.84 -7.54
CA GLY A 26 -4.68 1.76 -8.55
C GLY A 26 -5.36 1.58 -9.91
N GLU A 27 -5.58 0.34 -10.34
CA GLU A 27 -6.31 0.03 -11.58
C GLU A 27 -7.77 0.49 -11.52
N LEU A 28 -8.45 0.27 -10.40
CA LEU A 28 -9.83 0.72 -10.20
C LEU A 28 -9.94 2.25 -10.20
N LEU A 29 -8.96 2.96 -9.62
CA LEU A 29 -8.90 4.41 -9.67
C LEU A 29 -8.70 4.90 -11.12
N ALA A 30 -7.80 4.29 -11.88
CA ALA A 30 -7.60 4.62 -13.29
C ALA A 30 -8.87 4.38 -14.13
N ALA A 31 -9.59 3.28 -13.88
CA ALA A 31 -10.85 2.98 -14.53
C ALA A 31 -11.92 4.04 -14.21
N LEU A 32 -12.03 4.45 -12.94
CA LEU A 32 -12.93 5.52 -12.51
C LEU A 32 -12.59 6.84 -13.21
N GLU A 33 -11.31 7.22 -13.26
CA GLU A 33 -10.85 8.43 -13.95
C GLU A 33 -11.21 8.41 -15.44
N SER A 34 -10.95 7.29 -16.14
CA SER A 34 -11.29 7.17 -17.56
C SER A 34 -12.78 7.31 -17.86
N THR A 35 -13.65 6.97 -16.90
CA THR A 35 -15.11 7.08 -17.02
C THR A 35 -15.57 8.51 -16.74
N VAL A 36 -14.99 9.16 -15.73
CA VAL A 36 -15.45 10.47 -15.24
C VAL A 36 -14.86 11.63 -16.04
N GLU A 37 -13.59 11.55 -16.46
CA GLU A 37 -12.91 12.64 -17.16
C GLU A 37 -13.65 13.17 -18.42
N PRO A 38 -14.24 12.31 -19.27
CA PRO A 38 -15.04 12.77 -20.41
C PRO A 38 -16.27 13.60 -20.01
N GLU A 39 -16.89 13.29 -18.86
CA GLU A 39 -18.11 13.95 -18.39
C GLU A 39 -17.84 15.30 -17.71
N LEU A 40 -16.59 15.56 -17.29
CA LEU A 40 -16.22 16.79 -16.57
C LEU A 40 -16.61 18.06 -17.33
N THR A 41 -16.59 18.03 -18.66
CA THR A 41 -16.96 19.19 -19.51
C THR A 41 -18.42 19.62 -19.31
N GLY A 42 -19.30 18.72 -18.87
CA GLY A 42 -20.69 19.02 -18.54
C GLY A 42 -20.92 19.47 -17.09
N TRP A 43 -19.93 19.34 -16.21
CA TRP A 43 -20.08 19.63 -14.79
C TRP A 43 -19.92 21.12 -14.49
N THR A 44 -20.45 21.56 -13.34
CA THR A 44 -20.18 22.92 -12.84
C THR A 44 -18.72 23.07 -12.45
N TRP A 45 -18.27 24.32 -12.31
CA TRP A 45 -16.90 24.61 -11.88
C TRP A 45 -16.59 24.00 -10.51
N GLU A 46 -17.51 24.13 -9.56
CA GLU A 46 -17.37 23.63 -8.19
C GLU A 46 -17.22 22.11 -8.18
N ALA A 47 -18.04 21.40 -8.95
CA ALA A 47 -17.96 19.94 -9.05
C ALA A 47 -16.63 19.46 -9.65
N ARG A 48 -16.09 20.17 -10.66
CA ARG A 48 -14.76 19.87 -11.23
C ARG A 48 -13.64 20.09 -10.22
N GLU A 49 -13.74 21.15 -9.42
CA GLU A 49 -12.74 21.47 -8.41
C GLU A 49 -12.73 20.43 -7.28
N GLU A 50 -13.91 20.06 -6.77
CA GLU A 50 -14.03 19.00 -5.77
C GLU A 50 -13.53 17.64 -6.31
N TYR A 51 -13.84 17.30 -7.56
CA TYR A 51 -13.28 16.12 -8.21
C TYR A 51 -11.75 16.16 -8.28
N ARG A 52 -11.16 17.30 -8.67
CA ARG A 52 -9.69 17.43 -8.74
C ARG A 52 -9.04 17.27 -7.37
N ARG A 53 -9.66 17.79 -6.31
CA ARG A 53 -9.18 17.62 -4.93
C ARG A 53 -9.24 16.16 -4.51
N ALA A 54 -10.39 15.52 -4.70
CA ALA A 54 -10.55 14.09 -4.44
C ALA A 54 -9.53 13.26 -5.24
N LYS A 55 -9.31 13.61 -6.52
CA LYS A 55 -8.33 12.95 -7.39
C LYS A 55 -6.91 13.08 -6.89
N HIS A 56 -6.52 14.27 -6.45
CA HIS A 56 -5.20 14.46 -5.87
C HIS A 56 -5.04 13.69 -4.55
N ASP A 57 -6.05 13.68 -3.69
CA ASP A 57 -5.99 13.05 -2.38
C ASP A 57 -5.93 11.52 -2.47
N TRP A 58 -6.74 10.90 -3.34
CA TRP A 58 -6.65 9.47 -3.59
C TRP A 58 -5.31 9.10 -4.23
N GLY A 59 -4.75 9.97 -5.07
CA GLY A 59 -3.54 9.70 -5.83
C GLY A 59 -2.34 9.66 -4.90
N ARG A 60 -2.26 10.67 -4.03
CA ARG A 60 -1.30 10.70 -2.93
C ARG A 60 -1.43 9.49 -2.01
N ALA A 61 -2.64 9.03 -1.71
CA ALA A 61 -2.83 7.85 -0.88
C ALA A 61 -2.30 6.58 -1.57
N ALA A 62 -2.64 6.39 -2.85
CA ALA A 62 -2.19 5.25 -3.65
C ALA A 62 -0.66 5.24 -3.82
N GLU A 63 -0.03 6.39 -4.08
CA GLU A 63 1.43 6.51 -4.21
C GLU A 63 2.17 6.22 -2.89
N ARG A 64 1.56 6.51 -1.75
CA ARG A 64 2.17 6.27 -0.43
C ARG A 64 2.12 4.80 0.00
N MET A 65 1.11 4.05 -0.44
CA MET A 65 0.88 2.67 0.02
C MET A 65 2.05 1.73 -0.28
N PRO A 66 2.63 1.67 -1.50
CA PRO A 66 3.78 0.82 -1.79
C PRO A 66 4.97 1.08 -0.86
N GLY A 67 5.33 2.35 -0.68
CA GLY A 67 6.44 2.72 0.21
C GLY A 67 6.17 2.40 1.69
N CYS A 68 4.92 2.38 2.14
CA CYS A 68 4.56 1.90 3.48
C CYS A 68 4.75 0.38 3.60
N LEU A 69 4.38 -0.38 2.57
CA LEU A 69 4.55 -1.84 2.54
C LEU A 69 6.02 -2.25 2.47
N ASP A 70 6.82 -1.52 1.70
CA ASP A 70 8.27 -1.75 1.62
C ASP A 70 8.96 -1.52 2.97
N ARG A 71 8.62 -0.42 3.66
CA ARG A 71 9.11 -0.17 5.02
C ARG A 71 8.67 -1.24 6.02
N ALA A 72 7.44 -1.76 5.88
CA ALA A 72 6.98 -2.85 6.72
C ALA A 72 7.80 -4.12 6.47
N ARG A 73 8.06 -4.46 5.20
CA ARG A 73 8.89 -5.62 4.82
C ARG A 73 10.31 -5.49 5.36
N GLU A 74 10.91 -4.30 5.27
CA GLU A 74 12.23 -4.02 5.84
C GLU A 74 12.24 -4.25 7.36
N ALA A 75 11.28 -3.67 8.08
CA ALA A 75 11.18 -3.83 9.53
C ALA A 75 11.02 -5.30 9.96
N PHE A 76 10.19 -6.08 9.26
CA PHE A 76 10.07 -7.52 9.54
C PHE A 76 11.37 -8.27 9.23
N GLY A 77 12.05 -7.94 8.14
CA GLY A 77 13.35 -8.54 7.80
C GLY A 77 14.47 -8.23 8.81
N GLU A 78 14.46 -7.03 9.41
CA GLU A 78 15.37 -6.69 10.51
C GLU A 78 15.09 -7.52 11.77
N LEU A 79 13.82 -7.69 12.14
CA LEU A 79 13.41 -8.54 13.28
C LEU A 79 13.86 -10.00 13.09
N THR A 80 13.81 -10.52 11.86
CA THR A 80 14.31 -11.86 11.54
C THR A 80 15.83 -11.96 11.73
N ARG A 81 16.61 -10.98 11.26
CA ARG A 81 18.08 -11.01 11.37
C ARG A 81 18.57 -10.74 12.80
N GLY A 82 17.89 -9.89 13.56
CA GLY A 82 18.24 -9.54 14.94
C GLY A 82 17.87 -10.62 15.97
N GLY A 83 17.05 -11.61 15.60
CA GLY A 83 16.63 -12.71 16.47
C GLY A 83 17.65 -13.84 16.65
N ASP A 84 18.70 -13.88 15.84
CA ASP A 84 19.75 -14.93 15.82
C ASP A 84 21.05 -14.52 16.55
N GLY A 85 21.00 -13.50 17.41
CA GLY A 85 22.11 -13.19 18.32
C GLY A 85 22.20 -14.24 19.45
N PRO A 86 23.39 -14.78 19.79
CA PRO A 86 23.51 -15.71 20.91
C PRO A 86 22.98 -15.06 22.17
N ALA A 87 22.16 -15.78 22.94
CA ALA A 87 21.78 -15.39 24.29
C ALA A 87 23.07 -15.09 25.06
N THR A 88 23.35 -13.81 25.30
CA THR A 88 24.52 -13.41 26.10
C THR A 88 24.33 -13.96 27.51
N PRO A 89 25.27 -14.79 28.00
CA PRO A 89 25.19 -15.30 29.37
C PRO A 89 25.67 -14.19 30.30
N TRP A 90 24.73 -13.57 31.00
CA TRP A 90 24.98 -12.93 32.28
C TRP A 90 23.91 -13.42 33.25
#